data_AF-A0AA35X212-F1
#
_entry.id   AF-A0AA35X212-F1
#
_cell.length_a   1.000
_cell.length_b   1.000
_cell.length_c   1.000
_cell.angle_alpha   90.00
_cell.angle_beta   90.00
_cell.angle_gamma   90.00
#
_symmetry.space_group_name_H-M   'P 1'
#
loop_
_entity.id
_entity.type
_entity.pdbx_description
1 polymer ?
#
loop_
_entity_poly.entity_id
_entity_poly.type
_entity_poly.pdbx_seq_one_letter_code
_entity_poly.pdbx_strand_id
1 'polypeptide(L)'
;MFSRFTALVAEVVGFGPQQIRPEDFTTHWRAITDSIATSDAGGSVSETDIPHHLGAMAELLCEEDSQKDSRDHGTMGLCLEFMLRHRILDTLYIPCKNDYPSGIRQEVLMFLIHMLGRMEQPLLPHVSVHQPVQKLIQLCGLHPQSPLALMEIQFLRTICLKVHDDTRLADFLLVDLPVKRSPLSPPSPSVSSVSPNNASQSSTSSPPVPTKTVYLVAEALQRLVNHNDSMVAMKAYECLLSCVSLRHEGVARVLASSQLPVLLASKLQYHFQLIPLSCSHTSIVGCNTGWG
;
A
#
# COMPACT_ATOMS: atom_id res chain seq x y z
N MET A 1 28.64 40.45 -22.20
CA MET A 1 27.43 40.95 -22.89
C MET A 1 26.47 39.84 -23.36
N PHE A 2 26.90 38.57 -23.46
CA PHE A 2 26.01 37.45 -23.83
C PHE A 2 24.90 37.12 -22.83
N SER A 3 25.08 37.39 -21.53
CA SER A 3 24.10 37.05 -20.48
C SER A 3 22.75 37.76 -20.62
N ARG A 4 22.71 38.97 -21.20
CA ARG A 4 21.44 39.69 -21.45
C ARG A 4 20.71 39.17 -22.69
N PHE A 5 21.44 38.64 -23.66
CA PHE A 5 20.84 38.07 -24.87
C PHE A 5 20.23 36.70 -24.57
N THR A 6 20.83 35.90 -23.69
CA THR A 6 20.25 34.64 -23.22
C THR A 6 18.96 34.88 -22.40
N ALA A 7 18.91 35.96 -21.61
CA ALA A 7 17.71 36.35 -20.87
C ALA A 7 16.56 36.81 -21.80
N LEU A 8 16.86 37.59 -22.85
CA LEU A 8 15.85 38.02 -23.82
C LEU A 8 15.35 36.89 -24.73
N VAL A 9 16.19 35.89 -25.04
CA VAL A 9 15.73 34.70 -25.79
C VAL A 9 14.84 33.80 -24.92
N ALA A 10 15.08 33.73 -23.62
CA ALA A 10 14.18 33.06 -22.67
C ALA A 10 12.85 33.81 -22.46
N GLU A 11 12.80 35.11 -22.77
CA GLU A 11 11.57 35.93 -22.70
C GLU A 11 10.75 35.87 -23.99
N VAL A 12 11.40 35.68 -25.15
CA VAL A 12 10.75 35.61 -26.48
C VAL A 12 10.29 34.20 -26.84
N VAL A 13 10.89 33.16 -26.25
CA VAL A 13 10.37 31.80 -26.29
C VAL A 13 9.81 31.53 -24.91
N GLY A 14 8.48 31.53 -24.76
CA GLY A 14 7.75 31.38 -23.49
C GLY A 14 7.92 30.03 -22.78
N PHE A 15 9.15 29.58 -22.59
CA PHE A 15 9.54 28.49 -21.70
C PHE A 15 9.95 29.06 -20.33
N GLY A 16 9.04 29.83 -19.72
CA GLY A 16 9.02 29.86 -18.25
C GLY A 16 8.71 28.45 -17.73
N PRO A 17 9.07 28.09 -16.49
CA PRO A 17 8.60 26.84 -15.91
C PRO A 17 7.08 26.79 -16.07
N GLN A 18 6.56 25.75 -16.73
CA GLN A 18 5.11 25.64 -16.90
C GLN A 18 4.48 25.65 -15.52
N GLN A 19 3.73 26.71 -15.24
CA GLN A 19 3.07 26.89 -13.96
C GLN A 19 1.93 25.87 -13.91
N ILE A 20 2.03 24.92 -13.00
CA ILE A 20 1.00 23.91 -12.76
C ILE A 20 -0.29 24.63 -12.41
N ARG A 21 -1.33 24.42 -13.22
CA ARG A 21 -2.64 25.00 -12.97
C ARG A 21 -3.47 23.98 -12.18
N PRO A 22 -3.94 24.31 -10.97
CA PRO A 22 -4.77 23.39 -10.19
C PRO A 22 -6.08 23.04 -10.91
N GLU A 23 -6.55 23.90 -11.82
CA GLU A 23 -7.73 23.68 -12.65
C GLU A 23 -7.62 22.42 -13.52
N ASP A 24 -6.41 22.13 -14.03
CA ASP A 24 -6.13 20.95 -14.86
C ASP A 24 -6.34 19.67 -14.04
N PHE A 25 -5.84 19.66 -12.80
CA PHE A 25 -6.05 18.55 -11.87
C PHE A 25 -7.53 18.32 -11.56
N THR A 26 -8.29 19.39 -11.29
CA THR A 26 -9.74 19.27 -11.03
C THR A 26 -10.52 18.77 -12.25
N THR A 27 -10.06 19.11 -13.46
CA THR A 27 -10.68 18.70 -14.72
C THR A 27 -10.47 17.20 -14.94
N HIS A 28 -9.25 16.71 -14.75
CA HIS A 28 -8.97 15.27 -14.80
C HIS A 28 -9.76 14.48 -13.76
N TRP A 29 -9.84 14.99 -12.52
CA TRP A 29 -10.63 14.34 -11.48
C TRP A 29 -12.11 14.25 -11.84
N ARG A 30 -12.69 15.35 -12.35
CA ARG A 30 -14.09 15.38 -12.78
C ARG A 30 -14.36 14.37 -13.90
N ALA A 31 -13.48 14.31 -14.90
CA ALA A 31 -13.60 13.37 -16.01
C ALA A 31 -13.57 11.90 -15.54
N ILE A 32 -12.73 11.57 -14.55
CA ILE A 32 -12.70 10.23 -13.93
C ILE A 32 -14.02 9.93 -13.23
N THR A 33 -14.50 10.84 -12.37
CA THR A 33 -15.74 10.59 -11.61
C THR A 33 -16.96 10.48 -12.52
N ASP A 34 -17.03 11.31 -13.57
CA ASP A 34 -18.11 11.26 -14.55
C ASP A 34 -18.05 9.94 -15.32
N SER A 35 -16.86 9.52 -15.77
CA SER A 35 -16.66 8.26 -16.48
C SER A 35 -17.04 7.03 -15.64
N ILE A 36 -16.68 7.02 -14.34
CA ILE A 36 -17.08 5.95 -13.42
C ILE A 36 -18.60 5.95 -13.20
N ALA A 37 -19.23 7.12 -13.10
CA ALA A 37 -20.66 7.25 -12.88
C ALA A 37 -21.50 6.88 -14.12
N THR A 38 -20.99 7.14 -15.32
CA THR A 38 -21.68 6.85 -16.58
C THR A 38 -21.38 5.46 -17.13
N SER A 39 -20.38 4.75 -16.58
CA SER A 39 -19.99 3.42 -17.04
C SER A 39 -21.17 2.45 -16.92
N ASP A 40 -21.60 1.97 -18.07
CA ASP A 40 -22.60 0.94 -18.28
C ASP A 40 -22.11 -0.43 -17.78
N ALA A 41 -23.07 -1.24 -17.29
CA ALA A 41 -22.81 -2.49 -16.60
C ALA A 41 -22.11 -3.52 -17.52
N GLY A 42 -20.79 -3.46 -17.56
CA GLY A 42 -19.94 -4.32 -18.39
C GLY A 42 -18.73 -3.63 -19.03
N GLY A 43 -18.61 -2.30 -18.94
CA GLY A 43 -17.50 -1.56 -19.56
C GLY A 43 -16.10 -1.94 -19.01
N SER A 44 -15.12 -1.99 -19.90
CA SER A 44 -13.70 -2.12 -19.55
C SER A 44 -13.10 -0.75 -19.27
N VAL A 45 -12.23 -0.63 -18.26
CA VAL A 45 -11.51 0.62 -17.99
C VAL A 45 -10.66 1.06 -19.19
N SER A 46 -10.18 0.10 -20.00
CA SER A 46 -9.37 0.38 -21.19
C SER A 46 -10.14 1.09 -22.31
N GLU A 47 -11.48 1.05 -22.28
CA GLU A 47 -12.35 1.74 -23.24
C GLU A 47 -12.68 3.18 -22.78
N THR A 48 -12.21 3.57 -21.60
CA THR A 48 -12.43 4.89 -21.01
C THR A 48 -11.14 5.71 -20.98
N ASP A 49 -11.26 7.02 -20.80
CA ASP A 49 -10.11 7.91 -20.59
C ASP A 49 -9.59 7.92 -19.14
N ILE A 50 -10.11 7.04 -18.27
CA ILE A 50 -9.71 6.92 -16.86
C ILE A 50 -8.19 6.69 -16.71
N PRO A 51 -7.54 5.76 -17.45
CA PRO A 51 -6.10 5.53 -17.33
C PRO A 51 -5.28 6.80 -17.64
N HIS A 52 -5.68 7.52 -18.69
CA HIS A 52 -5.02 8.76 -19.10
C HIS A 52 -5.15 9.84 -18.02
N HIS A 53 -6.35 10.05 -17.47
CA HIS A 53 -6.58 11.07 -16.46
C HIS A 53 -5.92 10.74 -15.11
N LEU A 54 -5.90 9.48 -14.68
CA LEU A 54 -5.17 9.07 -13.48
C LEU A 54 -3.67 9.27 -13.65
N GLY A 55 -3.12 8.90 -14.82
CA GLY A 55 -1.72 9.16 -15.16
C GLY A 55 -1.37 10.65 -15.09
N ALA A 56 -2.16 11.49 -15.76
CA ALA A 56 -1.96 12.94 -15.75
C ALA A 56 -2.04 13.55 -14.34
N MET A 57 -3.00 13.11 -13.51
CA MET A 57 -3.09 13.54 -12.11
C MET A 57 -1.84 13.16 -11.31
N ALA A 58 -1.29 11.96 -11.51
CA ALA A 58 -0.06 11.54 -10.83
C ALA A 58 1.15 12.38 -11.27
N GLU A 59 1.25 12.70 -12.56
CA GLU A 59 2.29 13.56 -13.11
C GLU A 59 2.22 14.98 -12.52
N LEU A 60 1.04 15.60 -12.53
CA LEU A 60 0.82 16.93 -11.94
C LEU A 60 1.20 16.96 -10.45
N LEU A 61 0.90 15.91 -9.67
CA LEU A 61 1.31 15.82 -8.27
C LEU A 61 2.83 15.71 -8.10
N CYS A 62 3.49 14.92 -8.95
CA CYS A 62 4.96 14.74 -8.89
C CYS A 62 5.71 15.99 -9.34
N GLU A 63 5.23 16.65 -10.40
CA GLU A 63 5.76 17.93 -10.86
C GLU A 63 5.57 19.01 -9.81
N GLU A 64 4.39 19.03 -9.17
CA GLU A 64 4.11 19.97 -8.10
C GLU A 64 5.06 19.73 -6.93
N ASP A 65 5.29 18.48 -6.52
CA ASP A 65 6.25 18.16 -5.47
C ASP A 65 7.68 18.56 -5.84
N SER A 66 8.08 18.39 -7.11
CA SER A 66 9.41 18.77 -7.60
C SER A 66 9.62 20.30 -7.62
N GLN A 67 8.55 21.08 -7.80
CA GLN A 67 8.56 22.55 -7.76
C GLN A 67 8.48 23.11 -6.33
N LYS A 68 8.76 22.32 -5.29
CA LYS A 68 8.68 22.77 -3.89
C LYS A 68 9.74 23.80 -3.52
N ASP A 69 10.93 23.75 -4.13
CA ASP A 69 12.03 24.67 -3.82
C ASP A 69 11.79 26.11 -4.30
N SER A 70 10.90 26.31 -5.28
CA SER A 70 10.51 27.62 -5.78
C SER A 70 9.30 28.24 -5.05
N ARG A 71 8.67 27.49 -4.14
CA ARG A 71 7.50 27.93 -3.38
C ARG A 71 7.88 28.37 -1.97
N ASP A 72 7.09 29.29 -1.42
CA ASP A 72 7.26 29.75 -0.04
C ASP A 72 7.28 28.55 0.91
N HIS A 73 8.37 28.45 1.69
CA HIS A 73 8.61 27.35 2.61
C HIS A 73 7.38 27.07 3.49
N GLY A 74 6.78 25.89 3.32
CA GLY A 74 5.64 25.43 4.12
C GLY A 74 4.28 25.48 3.43
N THR A 75 4.18 26.00 2.20
CA THR A 75 2.92 25.99 1.44
C THR A 75 2.73 24.64 0.75
N MET A 76 1.66 23.93 1.09
CA MET A 76 1.23 22.72 0.39
C MET A 76 0.82 23.10 -1.04
N GLY A 77 1.18 22.27 -2.01
CA GLY A 77 0.75 22.46 -3.38
C GLY A 77 -0.76 22.35 -3.54
N LEU A 78 -1.34 23.09 -4.48
CA LEU A 78 -2.78 23.18 -4.68
C LEU A 78 -3.38 21.87 -5.21
N CYS A 79 -2.64 21.11 -6.03
CA CYS A 79 -3.07 19.80 -6.49
C CYS A 79 -3.12 18.80 -5.33
N LEU A 80 -2.06 18.76 -4.51
CA LEU A 80 -2.04 17.89 -3.33
C LEU A 80 -3.10 18.31 -2.31
N GLU A 81 -3.26 19.60 -2.03
CA GLU A 81 -4.28 20.11 -1.11
C GLU A 81 -5.67 19.66 -1.57
N PHE A 82 -5.97 19.82 -2.87
CA PHE A 82 -7.23 19.36 -3.45
C PHE A 82 -7.42 17.85 -3.24
N MET A 83 -6.42 17.03 -3.57
CA MET A 83 -6.51 15.58 -3.40
C MET A 83 -6.81 15.16 -1.95
N LEU A 84 -6.12 15.77 -0.98
CA LEU A 84 -6.28 15.46 0.44
C LEU A 84 -7.63 15.93 0.99
N ARG A 85 -8.07 17.13 0.58
CA ARG A 85 -9.33 17.75 1.04
C ARG A 85 -10.55 17.00 0.50
N HIS A 86 -10.50 16.60 -0.77
CA HIS A 86 -11.58 15.85 -1.42
C HIS A 86 -11.51 14.34 -1.19
N ARG A 87 -10.50 13.84 -0.45
CA ARG A 87 -10.31 12.42 -0.14
C ARG A 87 -10.44 11.54 -1.39
N ILE A 88 -9.74 11.92 -2.46
CA ILE A 88 -9.80 11.25 -3.75
C ILE A 88 -9.54 9.75 -3.62
N LEU A 89 -8.55 9.37 -2.81
CA LEU A 89 -8.19 7.97 -2.57
C LEU A 89 -9.31 7.17 -1.87
N ASP A 90 -10.06 7.76 -0.95
CA ASP A 90 -11.24 7.10 -0.36
C ASP A 90 -12.35 6.93 -1.40
N THR A 91 -12.55 7.92 -2.27
CA THR A 91 -13.55 7.84 -3.35
C THR A 91 -13.22 6.73 -4.34
N LEU A 92 -11.93 6.57 -4.68
CA LEU A 92 -11.44 5.51 -5.57
C LEU A 92 -11.48 4.10 -4.94
N TYR A 93 -11.62 3.99 -3.62
CA TYR A 93 -11.60 2.69 -2.94
C TYR A 93 -12.78 1.80 -3.34
N ILE A 94 -14.00 2.34 -3.45
CA ILE A 94 -15.19 1.53 -3.75
C ILE A 94 -15.13 0.93 -5.18
N PRO A 95 -14.86 1.73 -6.23
CA PRO A 95 -14.61 1.20 -7.57
C PRO A 95 -13.49 0.16 -7.61
N CYS A 96 -12.37 0.41 -6.91
CA CYS A 96 -11.24 -0.50 -6.84
C CYS A 96 -11.57 -1.84 -6.13
N LYS A 97 -12.34 -1.78 -5.03
CA LYS A 97 -12.78 -2.97 -4.29
C LYS A 97 -13.67 -3.87 -5.14
N ASN A 98 -14.55 -3.26 -5.92
CA ASN A 98 -15.50 -3.98 -6.77
C ASN A 98 -14.92 -4.29 -8.17
N ASP A 99 -13.73 -3.77 -8.47
CA ASP A 99 -13.13 -3.74 -9.81
C ASP A 99 -14.12 -3.33 -10.89
N TYR A 100 -14.78 -2.18 -10.67
CA TYR A 100 -15.81 -1.66 -11.56
C TYR A 100 -15.58 -0.17 -11.87
N PRO A 101 -15.37 0.21 -13.15
CA PRO A 101 -15.29 -0.64 -14.35
C PRO A 101 -14.13 -1.66 -14.29
N SER A 102 -14.23 -2.74 -15.05
CA SER A 102 -13.25 -3.84 -14.98
C SER A 102 -11.84 -3.35 -15.29
N GLY A 103 -10.87 -3.70 -14.44
CA GLY A 103 -9.49 -3.24 -14.55
C GLY A 103 -9.18 -1.93 -13.82
N ILE A 104 -10.16 -1.19 -13.28
CA ILE A 104 -9.90 0.07 -12.56
C ILE A 104 -8.97 -0.12 -11.36
N ARG A 105 -8.98 -1.31 -10.74
CA ARG A 105 -8.07 -1.63 -9.65
C ARG A 105 -6.60 -1.53 -10.08
N GLN A 106 -6.27 -1.96 -11.29
CA GLN A 106 -4.92 -1.86 -11.83
C GLN A 106 -4.48 -0.40 -11.92
N GLU A 107 -5.35 0.46 -12.47
CA GLU A 107 -5.06 1.88 -12.69
C GLU A 107 -4.90 2.64 -11.37
N VAL A 108 -5.72 2.32 -10.35
CA VAL A 108 -5.60 2.92 -9.02
C VAL A 108 -4.32 2.46 -8.31
N LEU A 109 -3.93 1.18 -8.43
CA LEU A 109 -2.66 0.70 -7.89
C LEU A 109 -1.47 1.37 -8.58
N MET A 110 -1.52 1.53 -9.91
CA MET A 110 -0.51 2.26 -10.66
C MET A 110 -0.42 3.72 -10.22
N PHE A 111 -1.54 4.42 -10.09
CA PHE A 111 -1.59 5.78 -9.57
C PHE A 111 -0.88 5.90 -8.21
N LEU A 112 -1.18 5.01 -7.27
CA LEU A 112 -0.55 4.99 -5.93
C LEU A 112 0.92 4.62 -5.96
N ILE A 113 1.34 3.68 -6.80
CA ILE A 113 2.75 3.32 -6.98
C ILE A 113 3.54 4.55 -7.45
N HIS A 114 3.03 5.29 -8.45
CA HIS A 114 3.69 6.49 -8.96
C HIS A 114 3.72 7.60 -7.91
N MET A 115 2.57 7.92 -7.32
CA MET A 115 2.44 8.98 -6.33
C MET A 115 3.31 8.73 -5.10
N LEU A 116 3.13 7.57 -4.42
CA LEU A 116 3.91 7.25 -3.22
C LEU A 116 5.39 7.03 -3.54
N GLY A 117 5.71 6.46 -4.70
CA GLY A 117 7.08 6.15 -5.08
C GLY A 117 7.92 7.37 -5.40
N ARG A 118 7.32 8.42 -5.99
CA ARG A 118 8.04 9.59 -6.48
C ARG A 118 7.98 10.81 -5.58
N MET A 119 6.92 10.96 -4.79
CA MET A 119 6.79 12.13 -3.92
C MET A 119 7.73 12.05 -2.72
N GLU A 120 8.48 13.11 -2.48
CA GLU A 120 9.45 13.27 -1.39
C GLU A 120 8.75 13.65 -0.08
N GLN A 121 7.67 14.42 -0.15
CA GLN A 121 6.92 14.79 1.05
C GLN A 121 6.21 13.57 1.69
N PRO A 122 6.17 13.48 3.04
CA PRO A 122 5.61 12.32 3.73
C PRO A 122 4.08 12.31 3.63
N LEU A 123 3.55 11.53 2.68
CA LEU A 123 2.10 11.43 2.46
C LEU A 123 1.38 10.48 3.41
N LEU A 124 2.01 9.36 3.76
CA LEU A 124 1.40 8.30 4.57
C LEU A 124 0.78 8.80 5.88
N PRO A 125 1.40 9.70 6.66
CA PRO A 125 0.80 10.20 7.90
C PRO A 125 -0.57 10.88 7.73
N HIS A 126 -0.91 11.39 6.53
CA HIS A 126 -2.21 12.00 6.30
C HIS A 126 -3.34 10.97 6.35
N VAL A 127 -4.40 11.30 7.11
CA VAL A 127 -5.57 10.41 7.28
C VAL A 127 -6.26 10.06 5.95
N SER A 128 -6.34 11.04 5.03
CA SER A 128 -6.86 10.86 3.68
C SER A 128 -5.98 9.96 2.80
N VAL A 129 -4.82 9.51 3.29
CA VAL A 129 -3.87 8.65 2.57
C VAL A 129 -3.72 7.29 3.26
N HIS A 130 -3.29 7.23 4.54
CA HIS A 130 -3.05 5.92 5.15
C HIS A 130 -4.32 5.08 5.24
N GLN A 131 -5.50 5.65 5.49
CA GLN A 131 -6.72 4.84 5.59
C GLN A 131 -7.07 4.14 4.26
N PRO A 132 -7.13 4.83 3.11
CA PRO A 132 -7.23 4.18 1.81
C PRO A 132 -6.12 3.18 1.55
N VAL A 133 -4.87 3.53 1.84
CA VAL A 133 -3.70 2.65 1.62
C VAL A 133 -3.83 1.36 2.42
N GLN A 134 -4.18 1.44 3.71
CA GLN A 134 -4.46 0.27 4.55
C GLN A 134 -5.56 -0.61 3.95
N LYS A 135 -6.68 -0.01 3.53
CA LYS A 135 -7.79 -0.75 2.91
C LYS A 135 -7.35 -1.45 1.62
N LEU A 136 -6.51 -0.80 0.81
CA LEU A 136 -6.00 -1.37 -0.44
C LEU A 136 -4.97 -2.49 -0.21
N ILE A 137 -4.08 -2.34 0.77
CA ILE A 137 -3.16 -3.42 1.19
C ILE A 137 -3.97 -4.67 1.57
N GLN A 138 -5.09 -4.50 2.26
CA GLN A 138 -5.96 -5.63 2.63
C GLN A 138 -6.60 -6.34 1.44
N LEU A 139 -6.72 -5.69 0.28
CA LEU A 139 -7.22 -6.32 -0.95
C LEU A 139 -6.14 -7.16 -1.67
N CYS A 140 -4.86 -6.92 -1.40
CA CYS A 140 -3.75 -7.63 -2.04
C CYS A 140 -3.69 -9.11 -1.60
N GLY A 141 -3.38 -9.98 -2.56
CA GLY A 141 -3.21 -11.41 -2.35
C GLY A 141 -4.50 -12.18 -2.01
N LEU A 142 -5.68 -11.57 -2.12
CA LEU A 142 -6.94 -12.26 -1.81
C LEU A 142 -7.30 -13.34 -2.84
N HIS A 143 -6.84 -13.20 -4.08
CA HIS A 143 -7.11 -14.15 -5.17
C HIS A 143 -5.80 -14.82 -5.61
N PRO A 144 -5.62 -16.14 -5.38
CA PRO A 144 -4.38 -16.86 -5.70
C PRO A 144 -4.01 -16.95 -7.18
N GLN A 145 -4.88 -16.49 -8.08
CA GLN A 145 -4.69 -16.46 -9.54
C GLN A 145 -4.94 -15.05 -10.08
N SER A 146 -4.78 -14.02 -9.24
CA SER A 146 -4.97 -12.63 -9.65
C SER A 146 -3.95 -12.28 -10.75
N PRO A 147 -4.39 -11.81 -11.94
CA PRO A 147 -3.46 -11.32 -12.95
C PRO A 147 -2.70 -10.07 -12.47
N LEU A 148 -3.19 -9.41 -11.40
CA LEU A 148 -2.59 -8.22 -10.81
C LEU A 148 -1.53 -8.52 -9.74
N ALA A 149 -1.19 -9.79 -9.48
CA ALA A 149 -0.32 -10.15 -8.35
C ALA A 149 1.06 -9.46 -8.37
N LEU A 150 1.68 -9.30 -9.55
CA LEU A 150 2.94 -8.55 -9.67
C LEU A 150 2.77 -7.06 -9.35
N MET A 151 1.67 -6.45 -9.80
CA MET A 151 1.32 -5.06 -9.51
C MET A 151 1.08 -4.85 -8.01
N GLU A 152 0.36 -5.78 -7.38
CA GLU A 152 0.15 -5.78 -5.93
C GLU A 152 1.47 -5.87 -5.17
N ILE A 153 2.40 -6.72 -5.60
CA ILE A 153 3.74 -6.79 -5.01
C ILE A 153 4.49 -5.47 -5.20
N GLN A 154 4.42 -4.86 -6.38
CA GLN A 154 5.06 -3.57 -6.63
C GLN A 154 4.51 -2.48 -5.71
N PHE A 155 3.18 -2.42 -5.54
CA PHE A 155 2.53 -1.52 -4.60
C PHE A 155 3.00 -1.74 -3.16
N LEU A 156 2.98 -2.99 -2.68
CA LEU A 156 3.46 -3.33 -1.34
C LEU A 156 4.95 -3.00 -1.16
N ARG A 157 5.77 -3.22 -2.20
CA ARG A 157 7.19 -2.87 -2.20
C ARG A 157 7.42 -1.37 -2.12
N THR A 158 6.65 -0.56 -2.84
CA THR A 158 6.70 0.91 -2.75
C THR A 158 6.43 1.38 -1.32
N ILE A 159 5.43 0.79 -0.65
CA ILE A 159 5.14 1.09 0.76
C ILE A 159 6.30 0.66 1.65
N CYS A 160 6.85 -0.54 1.47
CA CYS A 160 8.02 -1.01 2.23
C CYS A 160 9.21 -0.06 2.11
N LEU A 161 9.49 0.46 0.92
CA LEU A 161 10.58 1.41 0.70
C LEU A 161 10.36 2.69 1.51
N LYS A 162 9.15 3.28 1.44
CA LYS A 162 8.81 4.47 2.23
C LYS A 162 8.92 4.24 3.74
N VAL A 163 8.54 3.06 4.21
CA VAL A 163 8.66 2.68 5.63
C VAL A 163 10.11 2.41 6.04
N HIS A 164 10.97 1.96 5.12
CA HIS A 164 12.41 1.88 5.38
C HIS A 164 13.07 3.25 5.45
N ASP A 165 12.63 4.19 4.61
CA ASP A 165 13.11 5.58 4.64
C ASP A 165 12.72 6.27 5.95
N ASP A 166 11.49 6.04 6.46
CA ASP A 166 11.04 6.47 7.78
C ASP A 166 10.27 5.36 8.52
N THR A 167 10.97 4.69 9.43
CA THR A 167 10.42 3.57 10.23
C THR A 167 9.21 3.92 11.07
N ARG A 168 8.98 5.21 11.39
CA ARG A 168 7.80 5.65 12.16
C ARG A 168 6.51 5.47 11.37
N LEU A 169 6.61 5.41 10.04
CA LEU A 169 5.45 5.17 9.18
C LEU A 169 4.84 3.77 9.38
N ALA A 170 5.61 2.85 9.97
CA ALA A 170 5.14 1.50 10.29
C ALA A 170 3.95 1.49 11.27
N ASP A 171 3.85 2.48 12.15
CA ASP A 171 2.74 2.59 13.11
C ASP A 171 1.38 2.74 12.40
N PHE A 172 1.36 3.43 11.24
CA PHE A 172 0.15 3.54 10.41
C PHE A 172 -0.18 2.24 9.68
N LEU A 173 0.63 1.19 9.78
CA LEU A 173 0.39 -0.10 9.12
C LEU A 173 0.21 -1.25 10.13
N LEU A 174 0.39 -0.96 11.42
CA LEU A 174 0.03 -1.82 12.52
C LEU A 174 -1.44 -1.58 12.87
N VAL A 175 -2.27 -2.61 12.66
CA VAL A 175 -3.72 -2.49 12.86
C VAL A 175 -4.25 -3.65 13.67
N ASP A 176 -5.16 -3.34 14.59
CA ASP A 176 -5.92 -4.33 15.33
C ASP A 176 -7.10 -4.83 14.49
N LEU A 177 -7.06 -6.10 14.10
CA LEU A 177 -8.16 -6.76 13.40
C LEU A 177 -8.98 -7.60 14.37
N PRO A 178 -10.31 -7.68 14.20
CA PRO A 178 -11.15 -8.55 15.01
C PRO A 178 -10.77 -10.01 14.76
N VAL A 179 -10.60 -10.81 15.82
CA VAL A 179 -10.35 -12.24 15.70
C VAL A 179 -11.63 -12.92 15.20
N LYS A 180 -11.63 -13.43 13.95
CA LYS A 180 -12.68 -14.34 13.49
C LYS A 180 -12.63 -15.60 14.36
N ARG A 181 -13.54 -15.72 15.33
CA ARG A 181 -13.71 -16.95 16.10
C ARG A 181 -14.10 -18.07 15.13
N SER A 182 -13.25 -19.07 15.00
CA SER A 182 -13.62 -20.35 14.39
C SER A 182 -14.72 -21.01 15.25
N PRO A 183 -15.76 -21.61 14.67
CA PRO A 183 -16.89 -22.17 15.43
C PRO A 183 -16.59 -23.47 16.19
N LEU A 184 -15.32 -23.81 16.46
CA LEU A 184 -14.92 -25.07 17.11
C LEU A 184 -14.27 -24.87 18.49
N SER A 185 -14.93 -24.12 19.38
CA SER A 185 -14.64 -24.25 20.81
C SER A 185 -15.95 -24.56 21.54
N PRO A 186 -16.07 -25.72 22.21
CA PRO A 186 -17.27 -26.02 22.98
C PRO A 186 -17.38 -25.01 24.13
N PRO A 187 -18.60 -24.55 24.48
CA PRO A 187 -18.78 -23.68 25.63
C PRO A 187 -18.35 -24.45 26.89
N SER A 188 -17.41 -23.89 27.64
CA SER A 188 -17.09 -24.39 28.98
C SER A 188 -18.35 -24.31 29.86
N PRO A 189 -18.71 -25.35 30.61
CA PRO A 189 -19.87 -25.29 31.49
C PRO A 189 -19.55 -24.34 32.64
N SER A 190 -20.28 -23.22 32.69
CA SER A 190 -20.38 -22.36 33.85
C SER A 190 -20.95 -23.17 35.01
N VAL A 191 -20.12 -23.48 36.00
CA VAL A 191 -20.57 -24.06 37.26
C VAL A 191 -21.26 -22.96 38.05
N SER A 192 -22.60 -22.96 37.99
CA SER A 192 -23.47 -22.14 38.82
C SER A 192 -23.27 -22.50 40.29
N SER A 193 -22.59 -21.65 41.05
CA SER A 193 -22.73 -21.64 42.50
C SER A 193 -23.78 -20.58 42.85
N VAL A 194 -24.93 -21.07 43.32
CA VAL A 194 -26.06 -20.27 43.77
C VAL A 194 -25.67 -19.60 45.10
N SER A 195 -25.82 -18.28 45.18
CA SER A 195 -25.95 -17.55 46.43
C SER A 195 -27.02 -16.46 46.24
N PRO A 196 -28.00 -16.33 47.15
CA PRO A 196 -29.07 -15.37 47.02
C PRO A 196 -28.72 -14.01 47.66
N ASN A 197 -29.37 -12.95 47.16
CA ASN A 197 -29.50 -11.59 47.70
C ASN A 197 -28.26 -10.68 47.63
N ASN A 198 -28.25 -9.71 46.72
CA ASN A 198 -28.88 -8.40 46.96
C ASN A 198 -28.92 -7.55 45.67
N ALA A 199 -29.99 -6.78 45.50
CA ALA A 199 -30.18 -5.88 44.37
C ALA A 199 -29.18 -4.72 44.38
N SER A 200 -28.62 -4.37 43.21
CA SER A 200 -28.48 -2.98 42.71
C SER A 200 -27.69 -2.91 41.40
N GLN A 201 -28.37 -2.38 40.38
CA GLN A 201 -27.88 -1.47 39.34
C GLN A 201 -27.00 -2.01 38.19
N SER A 202 -27.59 -1.81 37.02
CA SER A 202 -27.12 -1.93 35.65
C SER A 202 -25.82 -1.18 35.34
N SER A 203 -24.85 -1.90 34.77
CA SER A 203 -23.99 -1.41 33.70
C SER A 203 -23.66 -2.57 32.79
N THR A 204 -24.41 -2.71 31.69
CA THR A 204 -24.11 -3.64 30.60
C THR A 204 -22.86 -3.16 29.87
N SER A 205 -21.67 -3.48 30.39
CA SER A 205 -20.43 -3.44 29.62
C SER A 205 -20.33 -4.76 28.87
N SER A 206 -20.56 -4.73 27.55
CA SER A 206 -20.21 -5.84 26.67
C SER A 206 -18.71 -6.18 26.84
N PRO A 207 -18.33 -7.47 26.87
CA PRO A 207 -16.92 -7.83 26.96
C PRO A 207 -16.16 -7.35 25.71
N PRO A 208 -14.92 -6.86 25.83
CA PRO A 208 -14.13 -6.43 24.68
C PRO A 208 -13.95 -7.61 23.71
N VAL A 209 -14.26 -7.37 22.42
CA VAL A 209 -14.05 -8.35 21.36
C VAL A 209 -12.54 -8.63 21.26
N PRO A 210 -12.09 -9.90 21.24
CA PRO A 210 -10.67 -10.19 21.09
C PRO A 210 -10.17 -9.69 19.73
N THR A 211 -9.13 -8.85 19.75
CA THR A 211 -8.44 -8.33 18.56
C THR A 211 -7.04 -8.93 18.46
N LYS A 212 -6.53 -9.03 17.23
CA LYS A 212 -5.14 -9.42 16.93
C LYS A 212 -4.48 -8.27 16.16
N THR A 213 -3.42 -7.73 16.72
CA THR A 213 -2.57 -6.76 16.03
C THR A 213 -1.82 -7.46 14.90
N VAL A 214 -1.88 -6.88 13.70
CA VAL A 214 -1.17 -7.38 12.53
C VAL A 214 -0.41 -6.25 11.84
N TYR A 215 0.65 -6.60 11.12
CA TYR A 215 1.31 -5.70 10.19
C TYR A 215 0.77 -5.98 8.78
N LEU A 216 -0.03 -5.05 8.26
CA LEU A 216 -0.86 -5.29 7.06
C LEU A 216 -0.04 -5.71 5.83
N VAL A 217 1.14 -5.12 5.65
CA VAL A 217 2.00 -5.42 4.50
C VAL A 217 2.50 -6.87 4.55
N ALA A 218 2.93 -7.35 5.72
CA ALA A 218 3.36 -8.75 5.86
C ALA A 218 2.20 -9.73 5.69
N GLU A 219 1.00 -9.41 6.17
CA GLU A 219 -0.19 -10.24 5.96
C GLU A 219 -0.54 -10.37 4.46
N ALA A 220 -0.48 -9.28 3.71
CA ALA A 220 -0.71 -9.30 2.27
C ALA A 220 0.36 -10.12 1.52
N LEU A 221 1.64 -9.92 1.87
CA LEU A 221 2.76 -10.64 1.28
C LEU A 221 2.72 -12.16 1.59
N GLN A 222 2.29 -12.56 2.79
CA GLN A 222 2.13 -13.98 3.13
C GLN A 222 1.10 -14.69 2.25
N ARG A 223 0.06 -13.98 1.79
CA ARG A 223 -0.90 -14.56 0.82
C ARG A 223 -0.27 -14.71 -0.56
N LEU A 224 0.51 -13.72 -0.99
CA LEU A 224 1.19 -13.70 -2.30
C LEU A 224 2.36 -14.69 -2.39
N VAL A 225 3.00 -15.00 -1.26
CA VAL A 225 4.04 -16.02 -1.15
C VAL A 225 3.56 -17.41 -1.58
N ASN A 226 2.28 -17.71 -1.40
CA ASN A 226 1.67 -18.98 -1.78
C ASN A 226 1.05 -18.94 -3.19
N HIS A 227 1.38 -17.93 -4.01
CA HIS A 227 0.88 -17.83 -5.37
C HIS A 227 1.47 -18.91 -6.27
N ASN A 228 0.71 -19.38 -7.27
CA ASN A 228 1.14 -20.47 -8.17
C ASN A 228 2.30 -20.07 -9.09
N ASP A 229 2.40 -18.78 -9.42
CA ASP A 229 3.51 -18.21 -10.18
C ASP A 229 4.75 -18.05 -9.30
N SER A 230 5.84 -18.73 -9.67
CA SER A 230 7.11 -18.71 -8.94
C SER A 230 7.76 -17.33 -8.89
N MET A 231 7.57 -16.49 -9.91
CA MET A 231 8.10 -15.13 -9.93
C MET A 231 7.36 -14.24 -8.93
N VAL A 232 6.03 -14.36 -8.88
CA VAL A 232 5.20 -13.66 -7.88
C VAL A 232 5.59 -14.10 -6.48
N ALA A 233 5.66 -15.40 -6.23
CA ALA A 233 6.05 -15.94 -4.92
C ALA A 233 7.45 -15.42 -4.50
N MET A 234 8.44 -15.49 -5.39
CA MET A 234 9.80 -15.00 -5.15
C MET A 234 9.83 -13.52 -4.80
N LYS A 235 9.16 -12.67 -5.59
CA LYS A 235 9.11 -11.22 -5.35
C LYS A 235 8.38 -10.88 -4.05
N ALA A 236 7.33 -11.64 -3.70
CA ALA A 236 6.65 -11.50 -2.42
C ALA A 236 7.58 -11.88 -1.25
N TYR A 237 8.37 -12.95 -1.37
CA TYR A 237 9.37 -13.36 -0.39
C TYR A 237 10.46 -12.30 -0.18
N GLU A 238 11.03 -11.75 -1.25
CA GLU A 238 12.01 -10.66 -1.17
C GLU A 238 11.45 -9.46 -0.38
N CYS A 239 10.22 -9.07 -0.68
CA CYS A 239 9.54 -7.96 0.00
C CYS A 239 9.24 -8.31 1.47
N LEU A 240 8.91 -9.56 1.76
CA LEU A 240 8.63 -10.04 3.12
C LEU A 240 9.89 -10.03 3.99
N LEU A 241 11.04 -10.42 3.43
CA LEU A 241 12.35 -10.32 4.10
C LEU A 241 12.77 -8.87 4.36
N SER A 242 12.40 -7.95 3.47
CA SER A 242 12.57 -6.51 3.71
C SER A 242 11.77 -6.06 4.93
N CYS A 243 10.56 -6.59 5.16
CA CYS A 243 9.76 -6.27 6.35
C CYS A 243 10.43 -6.78 7.64
N VAL A 244 11.06 -7.95 7.61
CA VAL A 244 11.79 -8.52 8.78
C VAL A 244 13.01 -7.67 9.14
N SER A 245 13.63 -7.03 8.14
CA SER A 245 14.81 -6.18 8.32
C SER A 245 14.46 -4.79 8.87
N LEU A 246 13.18 -4.47 9.07
CA LEU A 246 12.73 -3.17 9.54
C LEU A 246 13.10 -2.95 11.01
N ARG A 247 13.70 -1.79 11.32
CA ARG A 247 14.09 -1.41 12.68
C ARG A 247 12.92 -0.79 13.47
N HIS A 248 11.83 -1.55 13.61
CA HIS A 248 10.63 -1.12 14.31
C HIS A 248 10.14 -2.17 15.29
N GLU A 249 10.16 -1.87 16.60
CA GLU A 249 9.88 -2.86 17.66
C GLU A 249 8.47 -3.45 17.56
N GLY A 250 7.46 -2.62 17.28
CA GLY A 250 6.08 -3.08 17.13
C GLY A 250 5.91 -4.05 15.97
N VAL A 251 6.59 -3.80 14.85
CA VAL A 251 6.54 -4.71 13.69
C VAL A 251 7.30 -5.98 14.00
N ALA A 252 8.51 -5.88 14.56
CA ALA A 252 9.32 -7.03 14.93
C ALA A 252 8.57 -7.99 15.87
N ARG A 253 7.88 -7.45 16.89
CA ARG A 253 7.07 -8.24 17.84
C ARG A 253 5.93 -8.96 17.14
N VAL A 254 5.17 -8.26 16.29
CA VAL A 254 4.06 -8.85 15.54
C VAL A 254 4.56 -9.95 14.59
N LEU A 255 5.64 -9.69 13.83
CA LEU A 255 6.22 -10.67 12.92
C LEU A 255 6.77 -11.90 13.65
N ALA A 256 7.46 -11.71 14.78
CA ALA A 256 7.97 -12.80 15.60
C ALA A 256 6.86 -13.71 16.18
N SER A 257 5.68 -13.13 16.45
CA SER A 257 4.50 -13.88 16.94
C SER A 257 3.66 -14.51 15.83
N SER A 258 4.00 -14.29 14.55
CA SER A 258 3.26 -14.80 13.40
C SER A 258 3.79 -16.17 12.93
N GLN A 259 3.22 -16.73 11.86
CA GLN A 259 3.71 -17.97 11.23
C GLN A 259 4.99 -17.76 10.40
N LEU A 260 5.42 -16.51 10.25
CA LEU A 260 6.55 -16.13 9.42
C LEU A 260 7.89 -16.76 9.85
N PRO A 261 8.26 -16.83 11.14
CA PRO A 261 9.51 -17.47 11.55
C PRO A 261 9.56 -18.96 11.19
N VAL A 262 8.42 -19.67 11.33
CA VAL A 262 8.31 -21.09 10.97
C VAL A 262 8.46 -21.27 9.46
N LEU A 263 7.81 -20.40 8.68
CA LEU A 263 7.85 -20.41 7.22
C LEU A 263 9.26 -20.08 6.70
N LEU A 264 9.95 -19.11 7.30
CA LEU A 264 11.35 -18.81 6.97
C LEU A 264 12.29 -19.96 7.30
N ALA A 265 12.12 -20.59 8.46
CA ALA A 265 12.94 -21.74 8.86
C ALA A 265 12.76 -22.93 7.92
N SER A 266 11.52 -23.26 7.54
CA SER A 266 11.25 -24.37 6.63
C SER A 266 11.79 -24.10 5.22
N LYS A 267 11.67 -22.86 4.73
CA LYS A 267 12.19 -22.45 3.42
C LYS A 267 13.72 -22.49 3.42
N LEU A 268 14.37 -21.97 4.46
CA LEU A 268 15.83 -22.06 4.65
C LEU A 268 16.31 -23.51 4.66
N GLN A 269 15.63 -24.39 5.40
CA GLN A 269 15.95 -25.81 5.44
C GLN A 269 15.85 -26.46 4.05
N TYR A 270 14.78 -26.16 3.31
CA TYR A 270 14.59 -26.64 1.95
C TYR A 270 15.72 -26.18 1.02
N HIS A 271 16.05 -24.89 1.00
CA HIS A 271 17.13 -24.38 0.14
C HIS A 271 18.51 -24.92 0.56
N PHE A 272 18.76 -25.08 1.86
CA PHE A 272 19.99 -25.70 2.35
C PHE A 272 20.14 -27.14 1.86
N GLN A 273 19.06 -27.93 1.82
CA GLN A 273 19.07 -29.30 1.29
C GLN A 273 19.32 -29.37 -0.22
N LEU A 274 19.05 -28.30 -0.96
CA LEU A 274 19.32 -28.22 -2.40
C LEU A 274 20.79 -27.88 -2.71
N ILE A 275 21.58 -27.43 -1.72
CA ILE A 275 23.01 -27.12 -1.92
C ILE A 275 23.75 -28.45 -2.14
N PRO A 276 24.42 -28.65 -3.29
CA PRO A 276 25.19 -29.86 -3.53
C PRO A 276 26.33 -30.01 -2.52
N LEU A 277 26.57 -31.22 -2.02
CA LEU A 277 27.67 -31.54 -1.09
C LEU A 277 29.06 -31.23 -1.66
N SER A 278 29.17 -31.06 -2.99
CA SER A 278 30.38 -30.66 -3.71
C SER A 278 30.60 -29.14 -3.80
N CYS A 279 29.67 -28.32 -3.30
CA CYS A 279 29.75 -26.87 -3.38
C CYS A 279 30.83 -26.35 -2.41
N SER A 280 31.92 -25.77 -2.93
CA SER A 280 32.95 -25.12 -2.11
C SER A 280 32.42 -23.80 -1.53
N HIS A 281 32.85 -23.44 -0.32
CA HIS A 281 32.49 -22.16 0.32
C HIS A 281 32.81 -20.92 -0.54
N THR A 282 33.81 -21.03 -1.42
CA THR A 282 34.19 -20.01 -2.41
C THR A 282 33.23 -19.89 -3.59
N SER A 283 32.51 -20.96 -3.94
CA SER A 283 31.54 -20.97 -5.04
C SER A 283 30.26 -20.21 -4.70
N ILE A 284 29.89 -20.20 -3.41
CA ILE A 284 28.66 -19.54 -2.90
C ILE A 284 28.77 -18.01 -2.95
N VAL A 285 29.97 -17.45 -2.75
CA VAL A 285 30.21 -15.99 -2.76
C VAL A 285 29.98 -15.37 -4.14
N GLY A 286 30.09 -16.15 -5.22
CA GLY A 286 29.82 -15.72 -6.59
C GLY A 286 28.38 -15.92 -7.06
N CYS A 287 27.55 -16.64 -6.29
CA CYS A 287 26.16 -16.88 -6.64
C CYS A 287 25.31 -15.67 -6.22
N ASN A 288 24.75 -14.96 -7.20
CA ASN A 288 23.71 -13.97 -6.97
C ASN A 288 22.42 -14.69 -6.54
N THR A 289 22.38 -15.12 -5.28
CA THR A 289 21.22 -15.79 -4.69
C THR A 289 20.22 -14.71 -4.27
N GLY A 290 19.40 -14.29 -5.22
CA GLY A 290 18.04 -13.87 -4.86
C GLY A 290 17.34 -15.06 -4.17
N TRP A 291 16.34 -14.78 -3.34
CA TRP A 291 15.53 -15.83 -2.68
C TRP A 291 14.57 -16.54 -3.66
N GLY A 292 15.10 -16.92 -4.82
CA GLY A 292 14.43 -17.63 -5.91
C GLY A 292 14.86 -19.08 -6.00
#